data_AF-A0A7G2FDM0-F1
#
_entry.id   AF-A0A7G2FDM0-F1
#
_cell.length_a   1.000
_cell.length_b   1.000
_cell.length_c   1.000
_cell.angle_alpha   90.00
_cell.angle_beta   90.00
_cell.angle_gamma   90.00
#
_symmetry.space_group_name_H-M   'P 1'
#
loop_
_entity.id
_entity.type
_entity.pdbx_description
1 polymer ?
#
loop_
_entity_poly.entity_id
_entity_poly.type
_entity_poly.pdbx_seq_one_letter_code
_entity_poly.pdbx_strand_id
1 'polypeptide(L)'
;MAALSSPMTISYLHSLSCNKSCLLTSQFSKPLFINQTQKKLRFSISFCLKQKESGIEQDEEEEEEFTVVTAVKSRYNEIVIVDTFASRYLLLDSTRNVHSVINKGGQNWTGAYWDESACLPPIIPNGPIAIYGLGGGTAARLILELWPSTELEGWEIDEILIEKARDYLGLSELEIPTSKGGRLCIHVDDALSPCQDDPKRYAGIIVDLFADGKVLDQLQEIPMWLELASRLMPNGRLMVNCAGIETEVKNGKPQLVLDDLAWMLNSTVKILSEAFPGQVSWKRTPDSEGLNFVALTGGLPDLSDWSSKVPVRLSESVKLWKLCETVPLQLAVRSRYNEIVIVDTASSRYLLLDSTKNVHSVINKGGQNWTGSYWDEFASLPPIIPNGPVAIYGLGGGTAARLMLELWPTMQLEGWEIDEILIEKARDYLGLSELEKPTSKGGRLCVHVDDALSPSQDVSGRYAGIIVDLFADGKVLDQLQEVPIWLELASRLMPNGRIMVNCAGIETELQNGKPQLLLDDSAGMLNSTVKILSEAFPGQVCWKRTPDSEGLNFLALTGGLPDLSDWSSKVPVRFCEVVKQWKLCE
;
A
#
# COMPACT_ATOMS: atom_id res chain seq x y z
N MET A 1 25.02 55.21 21.07
CA MET A 1 26.30 54.50 21.25
C MET A 1 26.01 53.04 20.90
N ALA A 2 26.14 52.56 19.66
CA ALA A 2 27.31 52.43 18.79
C ALA A 2 28.41 51.54 19.38
N ALA A 3 28.56 50.32 18.82
CA ALA A 3 29.79 49.59 18.45
C ALA A 3 29.45 48.08 18.35
N LEU A 4 29.36 47.43 17.19
CA LEU A 4 30.44 46.91 16.31
C LEU A 4 31.50 46.07 17.03
N SER A 5 31.50 44.75 16.76
CA SER A 5 32.72 43.96 16.51
C SER A 5 32.43 42.50 16.15
N SER A 6 32.80 42.11 14.92
CA SER A 6 33.44 40.82 14.59
C SER A 6 34.83 41.19 14.00
N PRO A 7 35.77 40.27 13.67
CA PRO A 7 35.79 38.81 13.82
C PRO A 7 37.13 38.28 14.44
N MET A 8 37.27 36.97 14.65
CA MET A 8 38.59 36.34 14.73
C MET A 8 38.63 34.97 14.04
N THR A 9 39.47 34.93 13.02
CA THR A 9 39.96 33.80 12.25
C THR A 9 41.04 33.05 13.05
N ILE A 10 41.09 31.72 12.99
CA ILE A 10 42.32 30.96 13.25
C ILE A 10 42.52 29.95 12.11
N SER A 11 43.57 30.18 11.34
CA SER A 11 44.20 29.23 10.42
C SER A 11 45.67 29.09 10.80
N TYR A 12 46.19 27.86 10.88
CA TYR A 12 47.61 27.46 10.73
C TYR A 12 47.56 25.93 10.45
N LEU A 13 47.72 25.37 9.24
CA LEU A 13 48.82 25.27 8.25
C LEU A 13 50.08 24.49 8.69
N HIS A 14 50.27 23.34 7.99
CA HIS A 14 51.48 22.58 7.61
C HIS A 14 52.38 22.00 8.73
N SER A 15 52.99 20.80 8.59
CA SER A 15 53.73 20.32 7.42
C SER A 15 54.09 18.81 7.45
N LEU A 16 54.15 18.21 6.23
CA LEU A 16 55.18 17.29 5.69
C LEU A 16 55.34 15.88 6.32
N SER A 17 55.06 14.79 5.58
CA SER A 17 55.83 14.19 4.47
C SER A 17 56.45 12.87 4.94
N CYS A 18 56.04 11.75 4.35
CA CYS A 18 56.96 10.65 4.10
C CYS A 18 56.49 9.80 2.92
N ASN A 19 57.17 9.99 1.80
CA ASN A 19 57.21 9.09 0.66
C ASN A 19 57.63 7.68 1.10
N LYS A 20 56.89 6.65 0.68
CA LYS A 20 57.48 5.35 0.36
C LYS A 20 56.96 4.85 -0.98
N SER A 21 57.82 5.05 -1.97
CA SER A 21 57.88 4.28 -3.21
C SER A 21 58.02 2.79 -2.90
N CYS A 22 57.15 1.96 -3.47
CA CYS A 22 57.47 0.56 -3.76
C CYS A 22 57.20 0.31 -5.24
N LEU A 23 58.26 0.41 -6.03
CA LEU A 23 58.36 -0.22 -7.35
C LEU A 23 58.36 -1.74 -7.13
N LEU A 24 57.34 -2.43 -7.63
CA LEU A 24 57.41 -3.85 -7.93
C LEU A 24 56.89 -4.04 -9.36
N THR A 25 57.86 -4.10 -10.29
CA THR A 25 57.69 -4.71 -11.59
C THR A 25 57.56 -6.22 -11.43
N SER A 26 56.51 -6.85 -11.95
CA SER A 26 56.63 -8.15 -12.65
C SER A 26 55.33 -8.61 -13.29
N GLN A 27 55.40 -8.75 -14.61
CA GLN A 27 54.87 -9.85 -15.42
C GLN A 27 53.35 -9.93 -15.66
N PHE A 28 53.02 -9.57 -16.89
CA PHE A 28 51.89 -10.09 -17.67
C PHE A 28 51.64 -11.57 -17.37
N SER A 29 50.46 -11.86 -16.83
CA SER A 29 49.86 -13.19 -16.87
C SER A 29 48.61 -13.10 -17.72
N LYS A 30 48.60 -13.91 -18.79
CA LYS A 30 47.51 -14.05 -19.76
C LYS A 30 46.16 -14.28 -19.06
N PRO A 31 45.03 -13.78 -19.59
CA PRO A 31 43.73 -14.15 -19.09
C PRO A 31 43.52 -15.66 -19.28
N LEU A 32 43.16 -16.36 -18.20
CA LEU A 32 42.63 -17.71 -18.29
C LEU A 32 41.29 -17.63 -19.03
N PHE A 33 41.26 -18.14 -20.24
CA PHE A 33 40.03 -18.55 -20.91
C PHE A 33 39.37 -19.64 -20.05
N ILE A 34 38.31 -19.28 -19.34
CA ILE A 34 37.34 -20.26 -18.85
C ILE A 34 36.34 -20.46 -19.98
N ASN A 35 36.38 -21.67 -20.56
CA ASN A 35 35.46 -22.11 -21.59
C ASN A 35 34.00 -21.91 -21.16
N GLN A 36 33.22 -21.26 -22.03
CA GLN A 36 31.77 -21.21 -21.98
C GLN A 36 31.21 -22.63 -21.91
N THR A 37 30.66 -22.96 -20.75
CA THR A 37 29.52 -23.89 -20.68
C THR A 37 28.32 -23.04 -20.35
N GLN A 38 27.55 -22.69 -21.38
CA GLN A 38 26.25 -22.03 -21.24
C GLN A 38 25.31 -22.96 -20.46
N LYS A 39 25.30 -22.84 -19.13
CA LYS A 39 24.10 -23.15 -18.37
C LYS A 39 23.16 -21.98 -18.57
N LYS A 40 22.13 -22.15 -19.41
CA LYS A 40 20.94 -21.28 -19.42
C LYS A 40 20.42 -21.23 -17.98
N LEU A 41 20.70 -20.13 -17.28
CA LEU A 41 20.06 -19.83 -16.00
C LEU A 41 18.63 -19.41 -16.34
N ARG A 42 17.67 -20.33 -16.16
CA ARG A 42 16.24 -20.02 -16.20
C ARG A 42 15.90 -19.26 -14.92
N PHE A 43 15.56 -17.99 -15.06
CA PHE A 43 14.83 -17.24 -14.04
C PHE A 43 13.47 -16.90 -14.66
N SER A 44 12.38 -17.05 -13.91
CA SER A 44 11.11 -16.45 -14.31
C SER A 44 11.11 -14.97 -13.90
N ILE A 45 10.75 -14.10 -14.84
CA ILE A 45 10.45 -12.69 -14.59
C ILE A 45 8.95 -12.57 -14.83
N SER A 46 8.18 -12.19 -13.81
CA SER A 46 6.75 -11.91 -13.97
C SER A 46 6.62 -10.56 -14.68
N PHE A 47 6.17 -10.59 -15.94
CA PHE A 47 5.89 -9.39 -16.72
C PHE A 47 4.40 -9.07 -16.60
N CYS A 48 4.01 -8.13 -15.74
CA CYS A 48 2.66 -7.54 -15.78
C CYS A 48 2.60 -6.42 -16.82
N LEU A 49 2.80 -6.77 -18.10
CA LEU A 49 2.64 -5.86 -19.24
C LEU A 49 2.09 -6.66 -20.43
N LYS A 50 0.76 -6.81 -20.55
CA LYS A 50 0.13 -7.24 -21.81
C LYS A 50 -0.94 -6.24 -22.24
N GLN A 51 -0.80 -5.74 -23.47
CA GLN A 51 -1.85 -5.02 -24.20
C GLN A 51 -2.97 -6.00 -24.57
N LYS A 52 -4.21 -5.71 -24.17
CA LYS A 52 -5.41 -6.45 -24.62
C LYS A 52 -6.02 -5.75 -25.84
N GLU A 53 -5.73 -6.24 -27.05
CA GLU A 53 -6.64 -6.03 -28.19
C GLU A 53 -7.40 -7.34 -28.48
N SER A 54 -8.71 -7.27 -28.20
CA SER A 54 -9.79 -8.19 -28.59
C SER A 54 -9.68 -9.69 -28.24
N GLY A 55 -10.67 -10.16 -27.49
CA GLY A 55 -11.15 -11.54 -27.54
C GLY A 55 -10.60 -12.46 -26.45
N ILE A 56 -11.53 -13.00 -25.66
CA ILE A 56 -11.41 -14.05 -24.65
C ILE A 56 -10.35 -15.10 -25.00
N GLU A 57 -9.33 -15.28 -24.14
CA GLU A 57 -8.62 -16.55 -23.94
C GLU A 57 -7.79 -16.51 -22.64
N GLN A 58 -7.55 -17.70 -22.08
CA GLN A 58 -6.99 -17.97 -20.75
C GLN A 58 -5.60 -17.35 -20.54
N ASP A 59 -5.34 -16.83 -19.33
CA ASP A 59 -4.03 -16.32 -18.91
C ASP A 59 -3.01 -17.47 -18.80
N GLU A 60 -2.36 -17.80 -19.91
CA GLU A 60 -1.07 -18.51 -19.89
C GLU A 60 0.06 -17.45 -19.80
N GLU A 61 0.78 -17.44 -18.68
CA GLU A 61 2.04 -16.71 -18.53
C GLU A 61 3.08 -17.29 -19.51
N GLU A 62 3.17 -16.72 -20.71
CA GLU A 62 4.25 -17.03 -21.63
C GLU A 62 5.58 -16.53 -21.05
N GLU A 63 6.47 -17.45 -20.64
CA GLU A 63 7.85 -17.14 -20.28
C GLU A 63 8.58 -16.56 -21.51
N GLU A 64 8.65 -15.22 -21.62
CA GLU A 64 9.44 -14.58 -22.66
C GLU A 64 10.94 -14.80 -22.38
N GLU A 65 11.66 -15.39 -23.33
CA GLU A 65 13.10 -15.60 -23.20
C GLU A 65 13.82 -14.24 -23.21
N PHE A 66 14.54 -13.93 -22.12
CA PHE A 66 15.29 -12.70 -21.99
C PHE A 66 16.80 -12.96 -21.97
N THR A 67 17.56 -11.92 -22.33
CA THR A 67 19.02 -11.92 -22.22
C THR A 67 19.47 -10.74 -21.36
N VAL A 68 20.45 -10.96 -20.48
CA VAL A 68 21.04 -9.86 -19.70
C VAL A 68 22.03 -9.12 -20.59
N VAL A 69 21.76 -7.85 -20.86
CA VAL A 69 22.61 -6.96 -21.68
C VAL A 69 23.77 -6.43 -20.86
N THR A 70 23.47 -5.97 -19.65
CA THR A 70 24.47 -5.49 -18.69
C THR A 70 23.96 -5.69 -17.27
N ALA A 71 24.90 -5.94 -16.36
CA ALA A 71 24.66 -6.02 -14.93
C ALA A 71 25.85 -5.35 -14.23
N VAL A 72 25.62 -4.20 -13.61
CA VAL A 72 26.65 -3.39 -12.96
C VAL A 72 26.13 -2.86 -11.63
N LYS A 73 27.02 -2.78 -10.63
CA LYS A 73 26.68 -2.20 -9.34
C LYS A 73 27.32 -0.83 -9.23
N SER A 74 26.50 0.18 -8.94
CA SER A 74 26.95 1.53 -8.60
C SER A 74 26.96 1.71 -7.08
N ARG A 75 27.22 2.95 -6.62
CA ARG A 75 27.07 3.32 -5.22
C ARG A 75 25.61 3.42 -4.75
N TYR A 76 24.66 3.51 -5.68
CA TYR A 76 23.23 3.72 -5.40
C TYR A 76 22.39 2.49 -5.79
N ASN A 77 22.69 1.84 -6.91
CA ASN A 77 21.84 0.79 -7.48
C ASN A 77 22.61 -0.47 -7.90
N GLU A 78 21.90 -1.60 -7.88
CA GLU A 78 22.23 -2.76 -8.70
C GLU A 78 21.51 -2.62 -10.04
N ILE A 79 22.23 -2.22 -11.08
CA ILE A 79 21.68 -1.90 -12.39
C ILE A 79 21.74 -3.14 -13.27
N VAL A 80 20.58 -3.64 -13.70
CA VAL A 80 20.47 -4.77 -14.63
C VAL A 80 19.59 -4.35 -15.80
N ILE A 81 20.10 -4.49 -17.02
CA ILE A 81 19.31 -4.29 -18.23
C ILE A 81 19.10 -5.64 -18.90
N VAL A 82 17.84 -5.98 -19.13
CA VAL A 82 17.45 -7.21 -19.81
C VAL A 82 16.76 -6.90 -21.14
N ASP A 83 17.02 -7.72 -22.13
CA ASP A 83 16.49 -7.62 -23.48
C ASP A 83 15.57 -8.81 -23.76
N THR A 84 14.34 -8.54 -24.17
CA THR A 84 13.39 -9.55 -24.67
C THR A 84 13.16 -9.36 -26.16
N PHE A 85 12.30 -10.17 -26.78
CA PHE A 85 11.94 -9.95 -28.18
C PHE A 85 11.17 -8.64 -28.34
N ALA A 86 10.22 -8.37 -27.46
CA ALA A 86 9.35 -7.20 -27.54
C ALA A 86 9.99 -5.91 -27.01
N SER A 87 10.76 -5.99 -25.93
CA SER A 87 11.16 -4.80 -25.16
C SER A 87 12.54 -4.94 -24.52
N ARG A 88 13.03 -3.84 -23.95
CA ARG A 88 14.20 -3.81 -23.08
C ARG A 88 13.84 -3.12 -21.78
N TYR A 89 14.25 -3.74 -20.68
CA TYR A 89 13.85 -3.34 -19.33
C TYR A 89 15.07 -2.95 -18.51
N LEU A 90 14.93 -1.89 -17.73
CA LEU A 90 15.83 -1.52 -16.64
C LEU A 90 15.27 -2.07 -15.34
N LEU A 91 16.06 -2.92 -14.68
CA LEU A 91 15.80 -3.39 -13.33
C LEU A 91 16.82 -2.75 -12.40
N LEU A 92 16.35 -2.20 -11.29
CA LEU A 92 17.21 -1.61 -10.26
C LEU A 92 17.08 -2.39 -8.95
N ASP A 93 17.99 -2.07 -8.04
CA ASP A 93 18.04 -2.50 -6.64
C ASP A 93 17.93 -4.02 -6.39
N SER A 94 17.80 -4.40 -5.13
CA SER A 94 17.71 -5.81 -4.72
C SER A 94 16.37 -6.47 -5.05
N THR A 95 15.33 -5.66 -5.28
CA THR A 95 13.98 -6.10 -5.65
C THR A 95 13.92 -6.58 -7.10
N ARG A 96 14.79 -6.05 -7.97
CA ARG A 96 14.78 -6.27 -9.42
C ARG A 96 13.45 -5.89 -10.06
N ASN A 97 12.75 -4.91 -9.49
CA ASN A 97 11.55 -4.34 -10.08
C ASN A 97 11.88 -3.61 -11.38
N VAL A 98 10.88 -3.46 -12.25
CA VAL A 98 11.04 -2.71 -13.50
C VAL A 98 10.98 -1.22 -13.20
N HIS A 99 12.08 -0.51 -13.44
CA HIS A 99 12.19 0.95 -13.27
C HIS A 99 12.14 1.71 -14.60
N SER A 100 12.30 1.03 -15.74
CA SER A 100 12.06 1.61 -17.06
C SER A 100 11.90 0.55 -18.12
N VAL A 101 11.25 0.93 -19.23
CA VAL A 101 11.04 0.07 -20.38
C VAL A 101 11.20 0.88 -21.67
N ILE A 102 11.74 0.23 -22.70
CA ILE A 102 11.67 0.69 -24.08
C ILE A 102 11.12 -0.45 -24.95
N ASN A 103 10.03 -0.17 -25.68
CA ASN A 103 9.42 -1.14 -26.58
C ASN A 103 10.10 -1.08 -27.95
N LYS A 104 10.47 -2.23 -28.50
CA LYS A 104 11.14 -2.33 -29.81
C LYS A 104 10.18 -2.19 -30.99
N GLY A 105 8.87 -2.32 -30.75
CA GLY A 105 7.82 -2.15 -31.76
C GLY A 105 7.58 -0.71 -32.21
N GLY A 106 8.35 0.27 -31.70
CA GLY A 106 8.27 1.68 -32.10
C GLY A 106 7.14 2.48 -31.44
N GLN A 107 6.31 1.85 -30.59
CA GLN A 107 5.33 2.57 -29.75
C GLN A 107 5.92 2.86 -28.37
N ASN A 108 5.87 4.12 -27.92
CA ASN A 108 6.39 4.50 -26.60
C ASN A 108 5.39 4.36 -25.45
N TRP A 109 4.17 3.91 -25.73
CA TRP A 109 3.16 3.62 -24.73
C TRP A 109 3.50 2.34 -23.96
N THR A 110 3.47 2.39 -22.64
CA THR A 110 3.83 1.23 -21.80
C THR A 110 2.62 0.43 -21.35
N GLY A 111 1.43 1.05 -21.28
CA GLY A 111 0.27 0.47 -20.59
C GLY A 111 0.51 0.37 -19.08
N ALA A 112 1.22 1.35 -18.51
CA ALA A 112 1.55 1.41 -17.10
C ALA A 112 1.58 2.88 -16.63
N TYR A 113 1.80 3.11 -15.34
CA TYR A 113 1.71 4.45 -14.73
C TYR A 113 2.61 5.52 -15.39
N TRP A 114 3.72 5.14 -16.05
CA TRP A 114 4.57 6.11 -16.79
C TRP A 114 3.76 6.87 -17.86
N ASP A 115 2.75 6.24 -18.46
CA ASP A 115 1.89 6.86 -19.47
C ASP A 115 1.09 8.03 -18.88
N GLU A 116 0.76 7.98 -17.59
CA GLU A 116 0.04 9.06 -16.90
C GLU A 116 0.85 10.36 -16.84
N SER A 117 2.19 10.29 -16.82
CA SER A 117 3.03 11.48 -16.83
C SER A 117 2.79 12.36 -18.07
N ALA A 118 2.36 11.75 -19.19
CA ALA A 118 2.06 12.47 -20.41
C ALA A 118 0.72 13.23 -20.40
N CYS A 119 -0.11 13.10 -19.36
CA CYS A 119 -1.31 13.91 -19.18
C CYS A 119 -1.06 15.24 -18.45
N LEU A 120 0.15 15.46 -17.90
CA LEU A 120 0.51 16.69 -17.19
C LEU A 120 0.63 17.95 -18.07
N PRO A 121 1.29 17.93 -19.26
CA PRO A 121 1.58 19.16 -20.00
C PRO A 121 0.37 20.06 -20.34
N PRO A 122 -0.82 19.53 -20.67
CA PRO A 122 -1.98 20.37 -21.00
C PRO A 122 -2.62 21.13 -19.83
N ILE A 123 -2.26 20.81 -18.57
CA ILE A 123 -2.89 21.36 -17.36
C ILE A 123 -1.94 22.20 -16.49
N ILE A 124 -0.75 22.50 -17.01
CA ILE A 124 0.28 23.35 -16.40
C ILE A 124 0.57 24.57 -17.29
N PRO A 125 1.19 25.64 -16.77
CA PRO A 125 1.65 26.76 -17.60
C PRO A 125 2.71 26.32 -18.63
N ASN A 126 3.03 27.20 -19.58
CA ASN A 126 4.18 26.97 -20.45
C ASN A 126 5.48 27.15 -19.66
N GLY A 127 6.38 26.18 -19.75
CA GLY A 127 7.69 26.21 -19.10
C GLY A 127 8.32 24.81 -19.03
N PRO A 128 9.52 24.70 -18.45
CA PRO A 128 10.20 23.41 -18.31
C PRO A 128 9.48 22.50 -17.32
N ILE A 129 9.53 21.19 -17.57
CA ILE A 129 9.05 20.16 -16.66
C ILE A 129 10.24 19.40 -16.08
N ALA A 130 10.34 19.35 -14.76
CA ALA A 130 11.33 18.49 -14.10
C ALA A 130 10.80 17.06 -13.97
N ILE A 131 11.68 16.07 -14.12
CA ILE A 131 11.43 14.66 -13.80
C ILE A 131 12.45 14.26 -12.75
N TYR A 132 12.02 14.08 -11.51
CA TYR A 132 12.86 13.65 -10.39
C TYR A 132 12.78 12.14 -10.26
N GLY A 133 13.90 11.45 -10.51
CA GLY A 133 13.91 10.01 -10.74
C GLY A 133 13.71 9.71 -12.22
N LEU A 134 14.71 10.05 -13.04
CA LEU A 134 14.61 9.89 -14.50
C LEU A 134 14.61 8.42 -14.94
N GLY A 135 15.32 7.55 -14.21
CA GLY A 135 15.53 6.16 -14.59
C GLY A 135 16.08 6.03 -16.02
N GLY A 136 15.47 5.17 -16.83
CA GLY A 136 15.80 4.99 -18.24
C GLY A 136 15.13 5.99 -19.20
N GLY A 137 14.39 6.98 -18.69
CA GLY A 137 13.71 8.01 -19.51
C GLY A 137 12.39 7.58 -20.13
N THR A 138 11.71 6.58 -19.56
CA THR A 138 10.43 6.03 -20.09
C THR A 138 9.35 7.10 -20.23
N ALA A 139 9.02 7.81 -19.13
CA ALA A 139 8.05 8.90 -19.16
C ALA A 139 8.48 10.06 -20.05
N ALA A 140 9.76 10.46 -19.99
CA ALA A 140 10.33 11.54 -20.80
C ALA A 140 10.15 11.29 -22.30
N ARG A 141 10.35 10.04 -22.75
CA ARG A 141 10.19 9.65 -24.14
C ARG A 141 8.77 9.87 -24.64
N LEU A 142 7.77 9.39 -23.91
CA LEU A 142 6.37 9.56 -24.30
C LEU A 142 5.94 11.04 -24.26
N ILE A 143 6.41 11.80 -23.26
CA ILE A 143 6.15 13.24 -23.19
C ILE A 143 6.72 13.96 -24.41
N LEU A 144 7.95 13.68 -24.83
CA LEU A 144 8.55 14.33 -26.01
C LEU A 144 7.93 13.89 -27.33
N GLU A 145 7.39 12.67 -27.42
CA GLU A 145 6.63 12.22 -28.59
C GLU A 145 5.32 13.01 -28.74
N LEU A 146 4.55 13.12 -27.65
CA LEU A 146 3.23 13.75 -27.65
C LEU A 146 3.29 15.28 -27.60
N TRP A 147 4.29 15.81 -26.90
CA TRP A 147 4.48 17.23 -26.63
C TRP A 147 5.89 17.66 -27.06
N PRO A 148 6.19 17.67 -28.36
CA PRO A 148 7.56 17.83 -28.86
C PRO A 148 8.18 19.20 -28.56
N SER A 149 7.40 20.22 -28.19
CA SER A 149 7.94 21.53 -27.78
C SER A 149 8.36 21.59 -26.32
N THR A 150 8.13 20.54 -25.53
CA THR A 150 8.38 20.54 -24.09
C THR A 150 9.86 20.47 -23.79
N GLU A 151 10.32 21.37 -22.91
CA GLU A 151 11.65 21.28 -22.30
C GLU A 151 11.56 20.39 -21.05
N LEU A 152 12.32 19.30 -21.04
CA LEU A 152 12.39 18.39 -19.90
C LEU A 152 13.73 18.52 -19.20
N GLU A 153 13.71 18.52 -17.87
CA GLU A 153 14.90 18.42 -17.03
C GLU A 153 14.82 17.15 -16.19
N GLY A 154 15.57 16.13 -16.59
CA GLY A 154 15.61 14.84 -15.90
C GLY A 154 16.71 14.79 -14.85
N TRP A 155 16.37 14.44 -13.63
CA TRP A 155 17.30 14.34 -12.50
C TRP A 155 17.44 12.87 -12.08
N GLU A 156 18.69 12.42 -11.98
CA GLU A 156 19.05 11.08 -11.54
C GLU A 156 20.34 11.14 -10.72
N ILE A 157 20.36 10.51 -9.56
CA ILE A 157 21.51 10.58 -8.66
C ILE A 157 22.65 9.66 -9.12
N ASP A 158 22.32 8.61 -9.89
CA ASP A 158 23.24 7.57 -10.30
C ASP A 158 23.84 7.80 -11.70
N GLU A 159 25.07 8.29 -11.73
CA GLU A 159 25.83 8.53 -12.97
C GLU A 159 25.98 7.27 -13.84
N ILE A 160 26.19 6.11 -13.20
CA ILE A 160 26.39 4.85 -13.93
C ILE A 160 25.07 4.41 -14.56
N LEU A 161 23.94 4.63 -13.89
CA LEU A 161 22.62 4.37 -14.47
C LEU A 161 22.41 5.20 -15.74
N ILE A 162 22.69 6.50 -15.69
CA ILE A 162 22.55 7.39 -16.85
C ILE A 162 23.47 6.97 -18.00
N GLU A 163 24.72 6.59 -17.71
CA GLU A 163 25.63 6.04 -18.72
C GLU A 163 25.00 4.81 -19.41
N LYS A 164 24.48 3.84 -18.64
CA LYS A 164 23.86 2.63 -19.20
C LYS A 164 22.54 2.89 -19.89
N ALA A 165 21.76 3.86 -19.45
CA ALA A 165 20.53 4.26 -20.13
C ALA A 165 20.83 4.95 -21.48
N ARG A 166 21.91 5.71 -21.59
CA ARG A 166 22.41 6.24 -22.87
C ARG A 166 22.87 5.13 -23.81
N ASP A 167 23.63 4.16 -23.30
CA ASP A 167 24.15 3.04 -24.09
C ASP A 167 23.04 2.11 -24.61
N TYR A 168 22.05 1.81 -23.77
CA TYR A 168 21.15 0.68 -24.01
C TYR A 168 19.67 1.04 -24.07
N LEU A 169 19.24 2.18 -23.51
CA LEU A 169 17.82 2.55 -23.44
C LEU A 169 17.47 3.75 -24.30
N GLY A 170 18.36 4.20 -25.19
CA GLY A 170 18.08 5.29 -26.13
C GLY A 170 17.92 6.65 -25.45
N LEU A 171 18.51 6.85 -24.26
CA LEU A 171 18.37 8.11 -23.53
C LEU A 171 19.03 9.29 -24.26
N SER A 172 20.15 9.03 -24.96
CA SER A 172 20.87 10.02 -25.78
C SER A 172 20.01 10.61 -26.91
N GLU A 173 19.02 9.86 -27.40
CA GLU A 173 18.13 10.31 -28.47
C GLU A 173 17.17 11.41 -27.97
N LEU A 174 16.82 11.38 -26.68
CA LEU A 174 15.95 12.38 -26.05
C LEU A 174 16.68 13.70 -25.76
N GLU A 175 18.01 13.66 -25.64
CA GLU A 175 18.84 14.86 -25.45
C GLU A 175 18.97 15.70 -26.74
N ILE A 176 18.65 15.11 -27.89
CA ILE A 176 18.60 15.78 -29.18
C ILE A 176 17.28 16.55 -29.30
N PRO A 177 17.30 17.85 -29.68
CA PRO A 177 16.07 18.62 -29.87
C PRO A 177 15.13 17.99 -30.90
N THR A 178 13.84 17.91 -30.56
CA THR A 178 12.80 17.50 -31.50
C THR A 178 12.62 18.56 -32.59
N SER A 179 11.79 18.25 -33.60
CA SER A 179 11.39 19.21 -34.63
C SER A 179 10.69 20.48 -34.11
N LYS A 180 10.23 20.50 -32.85
CA LYS A 180 9.59 21.64 -32.20
C LYS A 180 10.45 22.29 -31.11
N GLY A 181 11.71 21.85 -30.97
CA GLY A 181 12.69 22.46 -30.08
C GLY A 181 12.72 21.90 -28.65
N GLY A 182 11.74 21.09 -28.26
CA GLY A 182 11.78 20.39 -26.98
C GLY A 182 12.91 19.36 -26.93
N ARG A 183 13.39 19.04 -25.73
CA ARG A 183 14.50 18.11 -25.50
C ARG A 183 14.55 17.71 -24.02
N LEU A 184 15.30 16.66 -23.71
CA LEU A 184 15.68 16.28 -22.36
C LEU A 184 17.07 16.83 -22.00
N CYS A 185 17.17 17.59 -20.92
CA CYS A 185 18.43 17.95 -20.28
C CYS A 185 18.61 17.09 -19.02
N ILE A 186 19.73 16.39 -18.89
CA ILE A 186 19.96 15.44 -17.80
C ILE A 186 20.91 16.05 -16.76
N HIS A 187 20.50 15.97 -15.50
CA HIS A 187 21.25 16.40 -14.33
C HIS A 187 21.58 15.17 -13.50
N VAL A 188 22.88 14.90 -13.32
CA VAL A 188 23.37 13.82 -12.46
C VAL A 188 23.65 14.38 -11.07
N ASP A 189 22.61 14.46 -10.24
CA ASP A 189 22.66 15.05 -8.91
C ASP A 189 21.44 14.65 -8.05
N ASP A 190 21.47 14.99 -6.76
CA ASP A 190 20.35 14.81 -5.86
C ASP A 190 19.23 15.84 -6.13
N ALA A 191 18.10 15.36 -6.66
CA ALA A 191 16.93 16.18 -6.97
C ALA A 191 16.32 16.88 -5.75
N LEU A 192 16.50 16.33 -4.54
CA LEU A 192 15.94 16.87 -3.30
C LEU A 192 16.89 17.87 -2.61
N SER A 193 18.13 17.99 -3.06
CA SER A 193 19.07 18.95 -2.48
C SER A 193 18.59 20.39 -2.63
N PRO A 194 18.80 21.27 -1.62
CA PRO A 194 18.38 22.67 -1.70
C PRO A 194 19.12 23.40 -2.82
N CYS A 195 18.38 24.02 -3.75
CA CYS A 195 18.95 24.84 -4.81
C CYS A 195 18.55 26.30 -4.60
N GLN A 196 19.53 27.20 -4.42
CA GLN A 196 19.27 28.63 -4.18
C GLN A 196 18.78 29.37 -5.44
N ASP A 197 18.90 28.76 -6.63
CA ASP A 197 18.62 29.39 -7.92
C ASP A 197 17.30 28.95 -8.59
N ASP A 198 16.48 28.10 -7.95
CA ASP A 198 15.29 27.48 -8.57
C ASP A 198 13.89 27.98 -8.13
N PRO A 199 13.67 29.10 -7.41
CA PRO A 199 12.31 29.49 -7.06
C PRO A 199 11.49 29.81 -8.32
N LYS A 200 10.34 29.14 -8.46
CA LYS A 200 9.37 29.33 -9.56
C LYS A 200 9.88 29.05 -10.98
N ARG A 201 10.80 28.09 -11.13
CA ARG A 201 11.37 27.70 -12.43
C ARG A 201 10.49 26.74 -13.24
N TYR A 202 9.85 25.78 -12.59
CA TYR A 202 9.22 24.66 -13.31
C TYR A 202 7.72 24.88 -13.52
N ALA A 203 7.24 24.62 -14.73
CA ALA A 203 5.81 24.55 -15.00
C ALA A 203 5.17 23.31 -14.37
N GLY A 204 5.91 22.21 -14.32
CA GLY A 204 5.51 20.99 -13.61
C GLY A 204 6.71 20.23 -13.09
N ILE A 205 6.50 19.44 -12.04
CA ILE A 205 7.51 18.52 -11.51
C ILE A 205 6.86 17.14 -11.41
N ILE A 206 7.42 16.17 -12.12
CA ILE A 206 7.08 14.76 -12.00
C ILE A 206 8.03 14.15 -10.98
N VAL A 207 7.50 13.51 -9.94
CA VAL A 207 8.28 12.89 -8.86
C VAL A 207 8.08 11.38 -8.90
N ASP A 208 9.17 10.65 -9.17
CA ASP A 208 9.26 9.20 -9.28
C ASP A 208 10.52 8.70 -8.54
N LEU A 209 10.67 9.12 -7.29
CA LEU A 209 11.86 8.88 -6.47
C LEU A 209 11.66 7.70 -5.51
N PHE A 210 12.49 6.67 -5.69
CA PHE A 210 12.39 5.41 -4.95
C PHE A 210 13.75 4.92 -4.46
N ALA A 211 13.74 4.21 -3.32
CA ALA A 211 14.86 3.41 -2.83
C ALA A 211 14.33 2.07 -2.31
N ASP A 212 14.94 0.96 -2.75
CA ASP A 212 14.55 -0.41 -2.39
C ASP A 212 13.04 -0.67 -2.58
N GLY A 213 12.49 -0.22 -3.71
CA GLY A 213 11.07 -0.35 -4.05
C GLY A 213 10.09 0.50 -3.22
N LYS A 214 10.56 1.48 -2.44
CA LYS A 214 9.73 2.38 -1.62
C LYS A 214 9.94 3.84 -1.95
N VAL A 215 8.91 4.66 -1.73
CA VAL A 215 9.02 6.13 -1.78
C VAL A 215 10.03 6.58 -0.72
N LEU A 216 10.88 7.55 -1.05
CA LEU A 216 11.91 8.06 -0.12
C LEU A 216 11.29 8.61 1.18
N ASP A 217 11.95 8.36 2.32
CA ASP A 217 11.51 8.84 3.64
C ASP A 217 11.32 10.36 3.68
N GLN A 218 12.18 11.11 2.97
CA GLN A 218 12.07 12.58 2.88
C GLN A 218 10.74 13.04 2.25
N LEU A 219 10.14 12.22 1.38
CA LEU A 219 8.84 12.50 0.75
C LEU A 219 7.67 12.10 1.66
N GLN A 220 7.92 11.54 2.84
CA GLN A 220 6.93 11.35 3.90
C GLN A 220 6.87 12.55 4.86
N GLU A 221 7.56 13.65 4.53
CA GLU A 221 7.59 14.86 5.35
C GLU A 221 6.97 16.06 4.61
N ILE A 222 6.00 16.73 5.27
CA ILE A 222 5.33 17.94 4.73
C ILE A 222 6.33 19.03 4.26
N PRO A 223 7.38 19.39 5.02
CA PRO A 223 8.31 20.44 4.61
C PRO A 223 8.97 20.18 3.26
N MET A 224 9.25 18.92 2.91
CA MET A 224 9.84 18.56 1.63
C MET A 224 8.89 18.90 0.48
N TRP A 225 7.60 18.57 0.61
CA TRP A 225 6.60 18.91 -0.41
C TRP A 225 6.45 20.42 -0.61
N LEU A 226 6.47 21.19 0.49
CA LEU A 226 6.41 22.65 0.42
C LEU A 226 7.64 23.24 -0.27
N GLU A 227 8.83 22.68 -0.01
CA GLU A 227 10.07 23.05 -0.69
C GLU A 227 9.99 22.74 -2.20
N LEU A 228 9.54 21.54 -2.59
CA LEU A 228 9.35 21.17 -3.99
C LEU A 228 8.33 22.09 -4.69
N ALA A 229 7.21 22.39 -4.03
CA ALA A 229 6.22 23.31 -4.56
C ALA A 229 6.73 24.75 -4.70
N SER A 230 7.71 25.17 -3.90
CA SER A 230 8.33 26.50 -4.04
C SER A 230 9.09 26.69 -5.37
N ARG A 231 9.50 25.58 -6.00
CA ARG A 231 10.16 25.54 -7.32
C ARG A 231 9.18 25.69 -8.48
N LEU A 232 7.88 25.57 -8.24
CA LEU A 232 6.85 25.68 -9.27
C LEU A 232 6.53 27.13 -9.65
N MET A 233 6.38 27.37 -10.95
CA MET A 233 5.75 28.56 -11.50
C MET A 233 4.33 28.74 -10.95
N PRO A 234 3.75 29.96 -10.99
CA PRO A 234 2.33 30.14 -10.70
C PRO A 234 1.46 29.21 -11.55
N ASN A 235 0.53 28.49 -10.90
CA ASN A 235 -0.30 27.42 -11.49
C ASN A 235 0.46 26.17 -11.96
N GLY A 236 1.73 26.04 -11.61
CA GLY A 236 2.46 24.80 -11.79
C GLY A 236 1.97 23.70 -10.87
N ARG A 237 2.27 22.44 -11.22
CA ARG A 237 1.76 21.27 -10.50
C ARG A 237 2.85 20.23 -10.25
N LEU A 238 2.73 19.54 -9.13
CA LEU A 238 3.45 18.30 -8.87
C LEU A 238 2.58 17.14 -9.37
N MET A 239 3.18 16.19 -10.08
CA MET A 239 2.58 14.88 -10.36
C MET A 239 3.48 13.81 -9.76
N VAL A 240 2.94 12.99 -8.88
CA VAL A 240 3.75 12.13 -8.00
C VAL A 240 3.33 10.69 -8.15
N ASN A 241 4.28 9.81 -8.49
CA ASN A 241 4.10 8.38 -8.28
C ASN A 241 4.19 8.12 -6.76
N CYS A 242 3.06 7.74 -6.17
CA CYS A 242 2.92 7.54 -4.73
C CYS A 242 3.11 6.07 -4.31
N ALA A 243 3.53 5.22 -5.25
CA ALA A 243 3.56 3.77 -5.11
C ALA A 243 2.17 3.15 -4.87
N GLY A 244 2.14 1.83 -4.68
CA GLY A 244 1.00 1.15 -4.07
C GLY A 244 0.82 1.54 -2.59
N ILE A 245 -0.14 0.94 -1.92
CA ILE A 245 -0.32 1.11 -0.47
C ILE A 245 0.82 0.35 0.24
N GLU A 246 1.52 0.97 1.19
CA GLU A 246 2.68 0.39 1.91
C GLU A 246 2.35 -0.88 2.72
N THR A 247 1.10 -1.32 2.75
CA THR A 247 0.72 -2.66 3.21
C THR A 247 1.00 -3.78 2.20
N GLU A 248 1.57 -3.51 1.02
CA GLU A 248 1.72 -4.54 -0.01
C GLU A 248 3.11 -4.61 -0.68
N VAL A 249 4.15 -4.98 0.09
CA VAL A 249 4.97 -6.17 -0.22
C VAL A 249 5.35 -6.90 1.08
N LYS A 250 4.34 -7.24 1.88
CA LYS A 250 4.35 -8.52 2.61
C LYS A 250 2.97 -9.15 2.42
N ASN A 251 2.93 -10.13 1.52
CA ASN A 251 1.80 -11.04 1.30
C ASN A 251 0.59 -10.37 0.66
N GLY A 252 0.81 -9.96 -0.59
CA GLY A 252 -0.07 -9.17 -1.46
C GLY A 252 -1.51 -9.58 -1.38
N LYS A 253 -2.34 -8.54 -1.22
CA LYS A 253 -3.76 -8.59 -0.92
C LYS A 253 -4.21 -7.06 -0.57
N PRO A 254 -5.27 -6.45 -1.17
CA PRO A 254 -5.79 -5.07 -0.88
C PRO A 254 -6.79 -4.79 0.26
N GLN A 255 -6.48 -3.80 1.11
CA GLN A 255 -7.41 -3.26 2.12
C GLN A 255 -8.61 -2.57 1.46
N LEU A 256 -9.83 -3.01 1.82
CA LEU A 256 -11.17 -2.42 1.60
C LEU A 256 -11.25 -1.40 0.45
N VAL A 257 -11.94 -1.76 -0.64
CA VAL A 257 -12.27 -0.86 -1.76
C VAL A 257 -13.16 0.27 -1.27
N LEU A 258 -12.52 1.31 -0.73
CA LEU A 258 -13.10 2.61 -0.48
C LEU A 258 -12.92 3.41 -1.78
N ASP A 259 -13.75 3.18 -2.80
CA ASP A 259 -13.50 3.77 -4.14
C ASP A 259 -13.20 5.28 -4.11
N ASP A 260 -13.77 6.04 -3.17
CA ASP A 260 -13.54 7.49 -3.04
C ASP A 260 -12.54 7.88 -1.92
N LEU A 261 -12.21 6.97 -1.00
CA LEU A 261 -11.22 7.20 0.07
C LEU A 261 -9.98 6.30 -0.03
N ALA A 262 -9.78 5.55 -1.12
CA ALA A 262 -8.63 4.65 -1.23
C ALA A 262 -7.30 5.41 -1.12
N TRP A 263 -7.30 6.69 -1.45
CA TRP A 263 -6.15 7.58 -1.20
C TRP A 263 -5.75 7.67 0.27
N MET A 264 -6.69 7.52 1.20
CA MET A 264 -6.43 7.45 2.65
C MET A 264 -5.75 6.14 3.07
N LEU A 265 -5.44 5.23 2.15
CA LEU A 265 -4.61 4.07 2.45
C LEU A 265 -3.15 4.35 2.09
N ASN A 266 -2.89 5.22 1.10
CA ASN A 266 -1.54 5.55 0.67
C ASN A 266 -0.92 6.67 1.54
N SER A 267 0.18 6.37 2.23
CA SER A 267 0.91 7.30 3.12
C SER A 267 1.36 8.56 2.39
N THR A 268 1.95 8.42 1.20
CA THR A 268 2.42 9.55 0.38
C THR A 268 1.27 10.48 -0.03
N VAL A 269 0.12 9.92 -0.45
CA VAL A 269 -1.06 10.75 -0.80
C VAL A 269 -1.63 11.45 0.44
N LYS A 270 -1.61 10.82 1.62
CA LYS A 270 -2.00 11.48 2.89
C LYS A 270 -1.12 12.69 3.17
N ILE A 271 0.21 12.50 3.17
CA ILE A 271 1.16 13.57 3.46
C ILE A 271 1.03 14.72 2.45
N LEU A 272 0.85 14.40 1.16
CA LEU A 272 0.54 15.41 0.13
C LEU A 272 -0.75 16.17 0.43
N SER A 273 -1.82 15.46 0.83
CA SER A 273 -3.12 16.06 1.16
C SER A 273 -3.04 16.96 2.40
N GLU A 274 -2.20 16.60 3.38
CA GLU A 274 -1.89 17.45 4.54
C GLU A 274 -1.06 18.68 4.16
N ALA A 275 -0.09 18.54 3.25
CA ALA A 275 0.73 19.64 2.75
C ALA A 275 -0.08 20.62 1.89
N PHE A 276 -1.06 20.12 1.12
CA PHE A 276 -1.90 20.91 0.22
C PHE A 276 -3.40 20.64 0.42
N PRO A 277 -3.99 21.06 1.56
CA PRO A 277 -5.38 20.75 1.89
C PRO A 277 -6.37 21.18 0.80
N GLY A 278 -7.20 20.24 0.35
CA GLY A 278 -8.22 20.46 -0.69
C GLY A 278 -7.66 20.71 -2.09
N GLN A 279 -6.35 20.55 -2.30
CA GLN A 279 -5.67 20.83 -3.57
C GLN A 279 -4.96 19.62 -4.17
N VAL A 280 -5.13 18.43 -3.57
CA VAL A 280 -4.58 17.17 -4.09
C VAL A 280 -5.70 16.37 -4.75
N SER A 281 -5.43 15.90 -5.96
CA SER A 281 -6.23 14.89 -6.65
C SER A 281 -5.42 13.62 -6.79
N TRP A 282 -6.09 12.49 -6.89
CA TRP A 282 -5.46 11.19 -6.97
C TRP A 282 -6.15 10.31 -8.01
N LYS A 283 -5.43 9.30 -8.45
CA LYS A 283 -5.94 8.20 -9.25
C LYS A 283 -5.19 6.93 -8.88
N ARG A 284 -5.87 5.79 -8.93
CA ARG A 284 -5.25 4.47 -8.84
C ARG A 284 -5.18 3.85 -10.23
N THR A 285 -4.03 3.31 -10.61
CA THR A 285 -3.90 2.56 -11.87
C THR A 285 -4.57 1.18 -11.73
N PRO A 286 -5.11 0.61 -12.83
CA PRO A 286 -5.71 -0.73 -12.79
C PRO A 286 -4.74 -1.82 -12.31
N ASP A 287 -5.28 -2.96 -11.89
CA ASP A 287 -4.51 -4.14 -11.45
C ASP A 287 -3.46 -4.57 -12.48
N SER A 288 -3.84 -4.53 -13.76
CA SER A 288 -2.97 -4.84 -14.89
C SER A 288 -1.78 -3.88 -15.06
N GLU A 289 -1.77 -2.77 -14.32
CA GLU A 289 -0.80 -1.68 -14.40
C GLU A 289 -0.09 -1.42 -13.05
N GLY A 290 -0.12 -2.42 -12.15
CA GLY A 290 0.67 -2.42 -10.92
C GLY A 290 0.05 -1.71 -9.72
N LEU A 291 -1.23 -1.32 -9.76
CA LEU A 291 -1.97 -0.76 -8.62
C LEU A 291 -1.37 0.50 -7.98
N ASN A 292 -0.62 1.29 -8.75
CA ASN A 292 0.04 2.49 -8.26
C ASN A 292 -0.97 3.61 -7.99
N PHE A 293 -0.73 4.38 -6.94
CA PHE A 293 -1.38 5.66 -6.74
C PHE A 293 -0.56 6.74 -7.42
N VAL A 294 -1.24 7.60 -8.18
CA VAL A 294 -0.64 8.82 -8.73
C VAL A 294 -1.40 10.01 -8.14
N ALA A 295 -0.66 11.00 -7.65
CA ALA A 295 -1.22 12.22 -7.08
C ALA A 295 -0.88 13.45 -7.94
N LEU A 296 -1.73 14.47 -7.89
CA LEU A 296 -1.61 15.72 -8.64
C LEU A 296 -2.00 16.90 -7.73
N THR A 297 -1.15 17.92 -7.66
CA THR A 297 -1.46 19.16 -6.91
C THR A 297 -2.15 20.22 -7.78
N GLY A 298 -2.73 21.26 -7.15
CA GLY A 298 -3.32 22.42 -7.83
C GLY A 298 -4.84 22.34 -8.07
N GLY A 299 -5.56 21.51 -7.31
CA GLY A 299 -7.01 21.29 -7.46
C GLY A 299 -7.37 20.43 -8.68
N LEU A 300 -8.50 19.75 -8.64
CA LEU A 300 -8.92 18.86 -9.73
C LEU A 300 -9.19 19.67 -11.01
N PRO A 301 -8.49 19.40 -12.13
CA PRO A 301 -8.80 20.04 -13.41
C PRO A 301 -10.24 19.73 -13.87
N ASP A 302 -10.80 20.57 -14.74
CA ASP A 302 -12.03 20.21 -15.42
C ASP A 302 -11.79 18.95 -16.27
N LEU A 303 -12.41 17.84 -15.89
CA LEU A 303 -12.13 16.54 -16.48
C LEU A 303 -12.52 16.45 -17.95
N SER A 304 -13.53 17.24 -18.39
CA SER A 304 -13.97 17.24 -19.78
C SER A 304 -12.99 18.01 -20.66
N ASP A 305 -12.55 19.19 -20.20
CA ASP A 305 -11.51 19.99 -20.85
C ASP A 305 -10.17 19.23 -20.89
N TRP A 306 -9.76 18.62 -19.77
CA TRP A 306 -8.53 17.82 -19.71
C TRP A 306 -8.58 16.62 -20.66
N SER A 307 -9.69 15.87 -20.66
CA SER A 307 -9.94 14.75 -21.58
C SER A 307 -9.85 15.17 -23.05
N SER A 308 -10.32 16.37 -23.39
CA SER A 308 -10.26 16.89 -24.76
C SER A 308 -8.86 17.32 -25.21
N LYS A 309 -7.97 17.59 -24.26
CA LYS A 309 -6.61 18.09 -24.52
C LYS A 309 -5.55 17.00 -24.57
N VAL A 310 -5.83 15.79 -24.08
CA VAL A 310 -4.89 14.66 -24.13
C VAL A 310 -5.17 13.75 -25.34
N PRO A 311 -4.22 12.91 -25.78
CA PRO A 311 -4.48 11.91 -26.81
C PRO A 311 -5.64 10.98 -26.45
N VAL A 312 -6.34 10.45 -27.46
CA VAL A 312 -7.51 9.56 -27.29
C VAL A 312 -7.25 8.42 -26.31
N ARG A 313 -6.03 7.84 -26.31
CA ARG A 313 -5.64 6.76 -25.40
C ARG A 313 -5.66 7.15 -23.91
N LEU A 314 -5.48 8.43 -23.59
CA LEU A 314 -5.55 8.96 -22.21
C LEU A 314 -6.88 9.63 -21.90
N SER A 315 -7.75 9.84 -22.90
CA SER A 315 -8.98 10.65 -22.75
C SER A 315 -9.96 10.12 -21.70
N GLU A 316 -10.20 8.81 -21.65
CA GLU A 316 -11.02 8.20 -20.59
C GLU A 316 -10.22 8.04 -19.29
N SER A 317 -8.92 7.80 -19.40
CA SER A 317 -8.00 7.62 -18.28
C SER A 317 -7.99 8.84 -17.35
N VAL A 318 -7.96 10.06 -17.90
CA VAL A 318 -7.97 11.29 -17.10
C VAL A 318 -9.29 11.54 -16.38
N LYS A 319 -10.41 10.95 -16.83
CA LYS A 319 -11.71 11.09 -16.15
C LYS A 319 -11.81 10.29 -14.86
N LEU A 320 -10.84 9.41 -14.60
CA LEU A 320 -10.77 8.60 -13.39
C LEU A 320 -10.11 9.35 -12.21
N TRP A 321 -9.57 10.54 -12.43
CA TRP A 321 -8.98 11.36 -11.38
C TRP A 321 -10.06 11.89 -10.44
N LYS A 322 -9.80 11.79 -9.14
CA LYS A 322 -10.70 12.23 -8.06
C LYS A 322 -9.99 13.23 -7.17
N LEU A 323 -10.71 14.23 -6.68
CA LEU A 323 -10.17 15.12 -5.65
C LEU A 323 -10.01 14.31 -4.35
N CYS A 324 -8.91 14.49 -3.62
CA CYS A 324 -8.86 14.08 -2.22
C CYS A 324 -9.89 14.93 -1.48
N GLU A 325 -11.05 14.36 -1.20
CA GLU A 325 -12.08 15.07 -0.46
C GLU A 325 -11.50 15.54 0.87
N THR A 326 -11.70 16.82 1.19
CA THR A 326 -11.63 17.26 2.57
C THR A 326 -12.74 16.55 3.30
N VAL A 327 -12.41 15.38 3.85
CA VAL A 327 -13.38 14.65 4.63
C VAL A 327 -13.59 15.49 5.88
N PRO A 328 -14.81 15.98 6.15
CA PRO A 328 -15.05 16.76 7.34
C PRO A 328 -14.69 15.87 8.53
N LEU A 329 -13.57 16.22 9.15
CA LEU A 329 -13.18 15.67 10.43
C LEU A 329 -14.31 16.01 11.39
N GLN A 330 -15.11 15.00 11.71
CA GLN A 330 -16.24 15.22 12.59
C GLN A 330 -15.76 15.27 14.05
N LEU A 331 -14.70 14.52 14.34
CA LEU A 331 -14.08 14.48 15.65
C LEU A 331 -12.63 13.99 15.54
N ALA A 332 -11.71 14.65 16.25
CA ALA A 332 -10.44 14.07 16.68
C ALA A 332 -10.31 14.26 18.19
N VAL A 333 -10.14 13.16 18.92
CA VAL A 333 -9.94 13.21 20.37
C VAL A 333 -8.92 12.15 20.76
N ARG A 334 -8.09 12.46 21.76
CA ARG A 334 -7.10 11.52 22.28
C ARG A 334 -7.56 11.00 23.64
N SER A 335 -7.64 9.67 23.76
CA SER A 335 -7.81 8.98 25.04
C SER A 335 -6.45 8.52 25.57
N ARG A 336 -6.47 7.79 26.70
CA ARG A 336 -5.26 7.12 27.22
C ARG A 336 -4.82 5.91 26.39
N TYR A 337 -5.71 5.38 25.54
CA TYR A 337 -5.48 4.19 24.73
C TYR A 337 -5.30 4.52 23.24
N ASN A 338 -6.11 5.44 22.70
CA ASN A 338 -6.19 5.69 21.27
C ASN A 338 -6.15 7.18 20.92
N GLU A 339 -5.70 7.48 19.70
CA GLU A 339 -6.11 8.68 19.01
C GLU A 339 -7.35 8.37 18.17
N ILE A 340 -8.51 8.82 18.63
CA ILE A 340 -9.81 8.52 18.04
C ILE A 340 -10.16 9.59 17.02
N VAL A 341 -10.32 9.18 15.76
CA VAL A 341 -10.68 10.06 14.66
C VAL A 341 -11.94 9.53 14.00
N ILE A 342 -12.96 10.38 13.89
CA ILE A 342 -14.20 10.07 13.17
C ILE A 342 -14.28 10.91 11.91
N VAL A 343 -14.39 10.20 10.80
CA VAL A 343 -14.35 10.73 9.45
C VAL A 343 -15.73 10.52 8.83
N ASP A 344 -16.41 11.61 8.46
CA ASP A 344 -17.79 11.57 7.94
C ASP A 344 -17.82 11.84 6.43
N THR A 345 -18.23 10.87 5.62
CA THR A 345 -18.37 11.04 4.16
C THR A 345 -19.84 11.13 3.75
N ALA A 346 -20.11 11.33 2.47
CA ALA A 346 -21.49 11.26 1.95
C ALA A 346 -22.11 9.86 2.12
N SER A 347 -21.31 8.79 1.96
CA SER A 347 -21.77 7.40 1.92
C SER A 347 -21.66 6.68 3.26
N SER A 348 -20.69 7.04 4.11
CA SER A 348 -20.34 6.28 5.30
C SER A 348 -19.72 7.18 6.38
N ARG A 349 -19.48 6.60 7.56
CA ARG A 349 -18.68 7.20 8.61
C ARG A 349 -17.70 6.18 9.14
N TYR A 350 -16.45 6.59 9.30
CA TYR A 350 -15.33 5.73 9.64
C TYR A 350 -14.76 6.10 11.00
N LEU A 351 -14.35 5.08 11.75
CA LEU A 351 -13.55 5.20 12.96
C LEU A 351 -12.11 4.84 12.61
N LEU A 352 -11.20 5.78 12.82
CA LEU A 352 -9.76 5.56 12.69
C LEU A 352 -9.15 5.68 14.08
N LEU A 353 -8.31 4.71 14.44
CA LEU A 353 -7.66 4.68 15.75
C LEU A 353 -6.14 4.79 15.61
N ASP A 354 -5.49 4.96 16.76
CA ASP A 354 -4.04 5.01 16.97
C ASP A 354 -3.26 5.95 16.02
N SER A 355 -1.92 5.83 16.00
CA SER A 355 -1.05 6.62 15.12
C SER A 355 -1.07 6.15 13.67
N THR A 356 -1.49 4.91 13.40
CA THR A 356 -1.56 4.34 12.05
C THR A 356 -2.73 4.89 11.25
N LYS A 357 -3.78 5.38 11.94
CA LYS A 357 -5.03 5.82 11.30
C LYS A 357 -5.69 4.71 10.49
N ASN A 358 -5.52 3.45 10.90
CA ASN A 358 -6.23 2.33 10.30
C ASN A 358 -7.73 2.44 10.56
N VAL A 359 -8.54 1.91 9.65
CA VAL A 359 -10.00 1.86 9.84
C VAL A 359 -10.34 0.73 10.80
N HIS A 360 -10.87 1.08 11.97
CA HIS A 360 -11.31 0.13 12.99
C HIS A 360 -12.82 -0.08 13.01
N SER A 361 -13.60 0.80 12.37
CA SER A 361 -15.04 0.60 12.21
C SER A 361 -15.63 1.45 11.08
N VAL A 362 -16.75 0.99 10.55
CA VAL A 362 -17.51 1.68 9.51
C VAL A 362 -19.00 1.58 9.76
N ILE A 363 -19.73 2.66 9.48
CA ILE A 363 -21.18 2.65 9.31
C ILE A 363 -21.53 3.19 7.93
N ASN A 364 -22.29 2.41 7.16
CA ASN A 364 -22.77 2.84 5.84
C ASN A 364 -24.11 3.58 5.98
N LYS A 365 -24.20 4.78 5.42
CA LYS A 365 -25.42 5.61 5.45
C LYS A 365 -26.50 5.15 4.48
N GLY A 366 -26.13 4.30 3.50
CA GLY A 366 -27.06 3.71 2.52
C GLY A 366 -27.99 2.62 3.08
N GLY A 367 -27.92 2.32 4.38
CA GLY A 367 -28.79 1.34 5.04
C GLY A 367 -28.37 -0.12 4.89
N GLN A 368 -27.30 -0.41 4.13
CA GLN A 368 -26.72 -1.76 4.03
C GLN A 368 -25.61 -1.94 5.07
N ASN A 369 -25.73 -2.93 5.95
CA ASN A 369 -24.74 -3.18 7.01
C ASN A 369 -23.61 -4.12 6.61
N TRP A 370 -23.63 -4.63 5.38
CA TRP A 370 -22.52 -5.37 4.80
C TRP A 370 -21.36 -4.43 4.48
N THR A 371 -20.16 -4.79 4.89
CA THR A 371 -18.96 -3.97 4.73
C THR A 371 -18.13 -4.36 3.52
N GLY A 372 -18.24 -5.61 3.05
CA GLY A 372 -17.31 -6.15 2.07
C GLY A 372 -15.90 -6.36 2.63
N SER A 373 -15.79 -6.60 3.94
CA SER A 373 -14.52 -6.90 4.61
C SER A 373 -14.71 -7.94 5.71
N TYR A 374 -13.63 -8.26 6.42
CA TYR A 374 -13.57 -9.34 7.40
C TYR A 374 -14.61 -9.23 8.53
N TRP A 375 -15.09 -8.03 8.87
CA TRP A 375 -16.17 -7.87 9.86
C TRP A 375 -17.42 -8.67 9.47
N ASP A 376 -17.67 -8.84 8.17
CA ASP A 376 -18.82 -9.60 7.69
C ASP A 376 -18.68 -11.08 8.07
N GLU A 377 -17.46 -11.63 8.03
CA GLU A 377 -17.18 -13.05 8.32
C GLU A 377 -17.58 -13.46 9.73
N PHE A 378 -17.50 -12.55 10.71
CA PHE A 378 -17.96 -12.81 12.08
C PHE A 378 -19.44 -13.15 12.16
N ALA A 379 -20.26 -12.64 11.23
CA ALA A 379 -21.68 -12.96 11.18
C ALA A 379 -21.99 -14.38 10.68
N SER A 380 -20.97 -15.13 10.24
CA SER A 380 -21.08 -16.56 9.91
C SER A 380 -20.96 -17.49 11.11
N LEU A 381 -20.50 -17.01 12.28
CA LEU A 381 -20.29 -17.83 13.48
C LEU A 381 -21.57 -18.47 14.07
N PRO A 382 -22.74 -17.79 14.14
CA PRO A 382 -23.88 -18.28 14.91
C PRO A 382 -24.41 -19.69 14.61
N PRO A 383 -24.47 -20.15 13.34
CA PRO A 383 -24.97 -21.49 13.05
C PRO A 383 -24.11 -22.67 13.54
N ILE A 384 -22.87 -22.42 13.94
CA ILE A 384 -21.89 -23.46 14.34
C ILE A 384 -21.52 -23.42 15.83
N ILE A 385 -22.26 -22.65 16.63
CA ILE A 385 -22.14 -22.54 18.08
C ILE A 385 -23.46 -22.91 18.78
N PRO A 386 -23.44 -23.27 20.08
CA PRO A 386 -24.67 -23.51 20.84
C PRO A 386 -25.51 -22.23 20.99
N ASN A 387 -26.74 -22.37 21.49
CA ASN A 387 -27.55 -21.21 21.87
C ASN A 387 -26.97 -20.56 23.14
N GLY A 388 -26.70 -19.26 23.09
CA GLY A 388 -26.20 -18.49 24.22
C GLY A 388 -25.69 -17.11 23.81
N PRO A 389 -25.17 -16.32 24.75
CA PRO A 389 -24.58 -15.02 24.44
C PRO A 389 -23.27 -15.19 23.67
N VAL A 390 -22.97 -14.24 22.79
CA VAL A 390 -21.70 -14.16 22.05
C VAL A 390 -20.94 -12.93 22.51
N ALA A 391 -19.69 -13.11 22.94
CA ALA A 391 -18.81 -12.00 23.29
C ALA A 391 -18.12 -11.45 22.04
N ILE A 392 -17.92 -10.13 21.98
CA ILE A 392 -17.08 -9.45 20.98
C ILE A 392 -16.01 -8.67 21.73
N TYR A 393 -14.76 -9.10 21.65
CA TYR A 393 -13.62 -8.46 22.30
C TYR A 393 -12.91 -7.55 21.29
N GLY A 394 -12.87 -6.25 21.58
CA GLY A 394 -12.52 -5.24 20.58
C GLY A 394 -13.77 -4.80 19.83
N LEU A 395 -14.73 -4.19 20.54
CA LEU A 395 -16.01 -3.80 19.95
C LEU A 395 -15.85 -2.68 18.91
N GLY A 396 -14.87 -1.78 19.11
CA GLY A 396 -14.71 -0.59 18.29
C GLY A 396 -16.01 0.21 18.20
N GLY A 397 -16.40 0.58 16.97
CA GLY A 397 -17.65 1.26 16.68
C GLY A 397 -18.89 0.36 16.58
N GLY A 398 -18.75 -0.96 16.78
CA GLY A 398 -19.86 -1.93 16.71
C GLY A 398 -20.18 -2.43 15.29
N THR A 399 -19.23 -2.37 14.36
CA THR A 399 -19.42 -2.76 12.94
C THR A 399 -19.90 -4.20 12.80
N ALA A 400 -19.17 -5.18 13.37
CA ALA A 400 -19.56 -6.59 13.33
C ALA A 400 -20.88 -6.84 14.06
N ALA A 401 -21.05 -6.25 15.25
CA ALA A 401 -22.26 -6.39 16.06
C ALA A 401 -23.53 -5.96 15.31
N ARG A 402 -23.43 -4.91 14.49
CA ARG A 402 -24.55 -4.42 13.68
C ARG A 402 -25.04 -5.48 12.68
N LEU A 403 -24.13 -6.04 11.88
CA LEU A 403 -24.50 -7.06 10.90
C LEU A 403 -25.00 -8.33 11.59
N MET A 404 -24.39 -8.72 12.71
CA MET A 404 -24.83 -9.88 13.50
C MET A 404 -26.26 -9.71 14.02
N LEU A 405 -26.65 -8.55 14.54
CA LEU A 405 -28.02 -8.30 15.01
C LEU A 405 -29.03 -8.17 13.88
N GLU A 406 -28.62 -7.73 12.68
CA GLU A 406 -29.49 -7.74 11.50
C GLU A 406 -29.81 -9.17 11.06
N LEU A 407 -28.79 -10.02 10.93
CA LEU A 407 -28.93 -11.39 10.43
C LEU A 407 -29.49 -12.34 11.50
N TRP A 408 -29.16 -12.11 12.77
CA TRP A 408 -29.50 -12.97 13.90
C TRP A 408 -30.21 -12.15 15.00
N PRO A 409 -31.44 -11.69 14.75
CA PRO A 409 -32.10 -10.70 15.61
C PRO A 409 -32.44 -11.22 17.01
N THR A 410 -32.35 -12.51 17.31
CA THR A 410 -32.54 -13.05 18.68
C THR A 410 -31.26 -13.03 19.52
N MET A 411 -30.11 -12.69 18.93
CA MET A 411 -28.80 -12.85 19.55
C MET A 411 -28.58 -11.89 20.72
N GLN A 412 -27.98 -12.40 21.80
CA GLN A 412 -27.45 -11.57 22.88
C GLN A 412 -25.96 -11.38 22.62
N LEU A 413 -25.54 -10.14 22.36
CA LEU A 413 -24.14 -9.79 22.17
C LEU A 413 -23.60 -9.09 23.41
N GLU A 414 -22.41 -9.46 23.85
CA GLU A 414 -21.65 -8.78 24.90
C GLU A 414 -20.38 -8.18 24.30
N GLY A 415 -20.41 -6.89 24.01
CA GLY A 415 -19.28 -6.18 23.40
C GLY A 415 -18.37 -5.59 24.46
N TRP A 416 -17.06 -5.86 24.36
CA TRP A 416 -16.04 -5.38 25.29
C TRP A 416 -15.09 -4.43 24.56
N GLU A 417 -14.87 -3.27 25.16
CA GLU A 417 -13.95 -2.24 24.69
C GLU A 417 -13.27 -1.59 25.89
N ILE A 418 -11.96 -1.42 25.83
CA ILE A 418 -11.20 -0.88 26.96
C ILE A 418 -11.28 0.66 27.03
N ASP A 419 -11.52 1.30 25.89
CA ASP A 419 -11.52 2.74 25.76
C ASP A 419 -12.92 3.35 25.98
N GLU A 420 -13.14 3.92 27.17
CA GLU A 420 -14.40 4.56 27.55
C GLU A 420 -14.79 5.72 26.62
N ILE A 421 -13.80 6.49 26.17
CA ILE A 421 -14.03 7.64 25.30
C ILE A 421 -14.43 7.13 23.92
N LEU A 422 -13.81 6.05 23.42
CA LEU A 422 -14.20 5.42 22.16
C LEU A 422 -15.66 5.00 22.19
N ILE A 423 -16.12 4.34 23.26
CA ILE A 423 -17.52 3.91 23.40
C ILE A 423 -18.48 5.09 23.45
N GLU A 424 -18.13 6.17 24.17
CA GLU A 424 -18.92 7.41 24.15
C GLU A 424 -19.07 7.94 22.71
N LYS A 425 -17.98 8.01 21.95
CA LYS A 425 -18.01 8.52 20.58
C LYS A 425 -18.68 7.57 19.59
N ALA A 426 -18.59 6.27 19.81
CA ALA A 426 -19.32 5.29 19.03
C ALA A 426 -20.84 5.39 19.24
N ARG A 427 -21.30 5.74 20.45
CA ARG A 427 -22.72 6.03 20.72
C ARG A 427 -23.20 7.31 20.03
N ASP A 428 -22.38 8.37 20.08
CA ASP A 428 -22.71 9.67 19.49
C ASP A 428 -22.72 9.63 17.95
N TYR A 429 -21.73 8.96 17.36
CA TYR A 429 -21.43 9.08 15.93
C TYR A 429 -21.59 7.77 15.16
N LEU A 430 -21.39 6.61 15.75
CA LEU A 430 -21.39 5.35 15.00
C LEU A 430 -22.64 4.53 15.22
N GLY A 431 -23.69 5.07 15.86
CA GLY A 431 -24.98 4.40 16.04
C GLY A 431 -24.91 3.20 16.98
N LEU A 432 -23.94 3.15 17.88
CA LEU A 432 -23.80 2.05 18.85
C LEU A 432 -25.00 1.98 19.81
N SER A 433 -25.55 3.13 20.19
CA SER A 433 -26.71 3.26 21.08
C SER A 433 -27.98 2.59 20.53
N GLU A 434 -28.12 2.50 19.20
CA GLU A 434 -29.23 1.78 18.57
C GLU A 434 -29.09 0.27 18.72
N LEU A 435 -27.86 -0.27 18.74
CA LEU A 435 -27.61 -1.70 18.93
C LEU A 435 -27.86 -2.14 20.38
N GLU A 436 -27.74 -1.21 21.34
CA GLU A 436 -28.02 -1.47 22.77
C GLU A 436 -29.52 -1.63 23.06
N LYS A 437 -30.39 -1.17 22.14
CA LYS A 437 -31.84 -1.37 22.19
C LYS A 437 -32.20 -2.78 21.71
N PRO A 438 -33.25 -3.40 22.27
CA PRO A 438 -33.74 -4.68 21.78
C PRO A 438 -34.19 -4.60 20.31
N THR A 439 -33.79 -5.58 19.50
CA THR A 439 -34.38 -5.82 18.18
C THR A 439 -35.85 -6.25 18.33
N SER A 440 -36.56 -6.35 17.20
CA SER A 440 -37.92 -6.90 17.14
C SER A 440 -38.06 -8.35 17.63
N LYS A 441 -36.93 -9.08 17.79
CA LYS A 441 -36.90 -10.46 18.29
C LYS A 441 -36.19 -10.60 19.64
N GLY A 442 -35.89 -9.49 20.31
CA GLY A 442 -35.34 -9.46 21.66
C GLY A 442 -33.82 -9.61 21.77
N GLY A 443 -33.11 -9.77 20.64
CA GLY A 443 -31.66 -9.65 20.61
C GLY A 443 -31.20 -8.23 20.91
N ARG A 444 -29.98 -8.07 21.41
CA ARG A 444 -29.40 -6.75 21.74
C ARG A 444 -27.89 -6.85 21.95
N LEU A 445 -27.22 -5.70 21.91
CA LEU A 445 -25.86 -5.53 22.40
C LEU A 445 -25.85 -5.03 23.84
N CYS A 446 -25.01 -5.61 24.69
CA CYS A 446 -24.64 -5.08 26.00
C CYS A 446 -23.16 -4.67 25.93
N VAL A 447 -22.85 -3.41 26.25
CA VAL A 447 -21.49 -2.87 26.16
C VAL A 447 -20.82 -2.88 27.53
N HIS A 448 -19.61 -3.42 27.58
CA HIS A 448 -18.73 -3.48 28.74
C HIS A 448 -17.50 -2.63 28.46
N VAL A 449 -17.24 -1.64 29.32
CA VAL A 449 -16.07 -0.78 29.23
C VAL A 449 -15.02 -1.30 30.21
N ASP A 450 -14.20 -2.23 29.75
CA ASP A 450 -13.18 -2.90 30.58
C ASP A 450 -12.20 -3.69 29.70
N ASP A 451 -11.10 -4.15 30.29
CA ASP A 451 -10.16 -5.06 29.64
C ASP A 451 -10.76 -6.46 29.45
N ALA A 452 -11.03 -6.81 28.19
CA ALA A 452 -11.59 -8.11 27.82
C ALA A 452 -10.72 -9.31 28.21
N LEU A 453 -9.39 -9.11 28.34
CA LEU A 453 -8.44 -10.18 28.68
C LEU A 453 -8.20 -10.31 30.20
N SER A 454 -8.72 -9.38 31.00
CA SER A 454 -8.57 -9.44 32.45
C SER A 454 -9.20 -10.73 33.03
N PRO A 455 -8.56 -11.39 34.02
CA PRO A 455 -9.11 -12.59 34.64
C PRO A 455 -10.42 -12.29 35.37
N SER A 456 -11.48 -13.05 35.07
CA SER A 456 -12.76 -12.93 35.78
C SER A 456 -13.25 -14.31 36.20
N GLN A 457 -13.53 -14.48 37.49
CA GLN A 457 -13.98 -15.76 38.04
C GLN A 457 -15.46 -16.09 37.71
N ASP A 458 -16.22 -15.12 37.21
CA ASP A 458 -17.68 -15.21 37.02
C ASP A 458 -18.10 -15.40 35.54
N VAL A 459 -17.17 -15.81 34.68
CA VAL A 459 -17.40 -15.96 33.23
C VAL A 459 -17.12 -17.36 32.69
N SER A 460 -16.71 -18.31 33.53
CA SER A 460 -16.46 -19.69 33.08
C SER A 460 -17.75 -20.33 32.54
N GLY A 461 -17.70 -20.90 31.33
CA GLY A 461 -18.85 -21.54 30.70
C GLY A 461 -19.98 -20.60 30.25
N ARG A 462 -19.76 -19.29 30.14
CA ARG A 462 -20.81 -18.29 29.86
C ARG A 462 -21.15 -18.12 28.38
N TYR A 463 -20.17 -18.17 27.49
CA TYR A 463 -20.37 -17.73 26.10
C TYR A 463 -20.57 -18.88 25.14
N ALA A 464 -21.56 -18.78 24.26
CA ALA A 464 -21.70 -19.70 23.13
C ALA A 464 -20.61 -19.48 22.08
N GLY A 465 -20.15 -18.24 21.91
CA GLY A 465 -19.02 -17.92 21.06
C GLY A 465 -18.28 -16.69 21.54
N ILE A 466 -17.00 -16.57 21.18
CA ILE A 466 -16.18 -15.40 21.45
C ILE A 466 -15.57 -14.93 20.13
N ILE A 467 -15.84 -13.68 19.76
CA ILE A 467 -15.18 -12.99 18.66
C ILE A 467 -14.03 -12.16 19.23
N VAL A 468 -12.84 -12.27 18.64
CA VAL A 468 -11.64 -11.51 19.06
C VAL A 468 -11.15 -10.65 17.91
N ASP A 469 -11.17 -9.33 18.11
CA ASP A 469 -10.72 -8.29 17.17
C ASP A 469 -9.92 -7.22 17.94
N LEU A 470 -8.89 -7.66 18.66
CA LEU A 470 -8.11 -6.82 19.58
C LEU A 470 -6.78 -6.38 18.95
N PHE A 471 -6.61 -5.07 18.80
CA PHE A 471 -5.47 -4.46 18.13
C PHE A 471 -4.92 -3.25 18.90
N ALA A 472 -3.61 -3.01 18.77
CA ALA A 472 -2.93 -1.79 19.17
C ALA A 472 -1.85 -1.44 18.15
N ASP A 473 -1.75 -0.17 17.77
CA ASP A 473 -0.77 0.35 16.80
C ASP A 473 -0.73 -0.46 15.49
N GLY A 474 -1.92 -0.82 14.99
CA GLY A 474 -2.10 -1.63 13.78
C GLY A 474 -1.69 -3.11 13.89
N LYS A 475 -1.44 -3.63 15.10
CA LYS A 475 -1.00 -5.02 15.34
C LYS A 475 -1.91 -5.76 16.31
N VAL A 476 -1.94 -7.08 16.19
CA VAL A 476 -2.57 -7.96 17.20
C VAL A 476 -1.83 -7.78 18.53
N LEU A 477 -2.56 -7.73 19.65
CA LEU A 477 -1.96 -7.56 20.98
C LEU A 477 -0.95 -8.68 21.31
N ASP A 478 0.16 -8.31 21.96
CA ASP A 478 1.21 -9.25 22.40
C ASP A 478 0.67 -10.37 23.27
N GLN A 479 -0.31 -10.09 24.14
CA GLN A 479 -0.95 -11.10 24.99
C GLN A 479 -1.62 -12.22 24.17
N LEU A 480 -2.12 -11.92 22.97
CA LEU A 480 -2.72 -12.93 22.09
C LEU A 480 -1.67 -13.80 21.38
N GLN A 481 -0.39 -13.52 21.59
CA GLN A 481 0.72 -14.40 21.19
C GLN A 481 1.11 -15.39 22.31
N GLU A 482 0.30 -15.50 23.37
CA GLU A 482 0.54 -16.40 24.49
C GLU A 482 -0.54 -17.50 24.60
N VAL A 483 -0.12 -18.77 24.57
CA VAL A 483 -1.00 -19.94 24.74
C VAL A 483 -1.91 -19.86 25.98
N PRO A 484 -1.42 -19.47 27.19
CA PRO A 484 -2.26 -19.39 28.38
C PRO A 484 -3.47 -18.47 28.23
N ILE A 485 -3.35 -17.37 27.47
CA ILE A 485 -4.45 -16.44 27.23
C ILE A 485 -5.58 -17.12 26.45
N TRP A 486 -5.24 -17.87 25.40
CA TRP A 486 -6.23 -18.63 24.63
C TRP A 486 -6.93 -19.70 25.45
N LEU A 487 -6.20 -20.42 26.32
CA LEU A 487 -6.78 -21.42 27.21
C LEU A 487 -7.74 -20.77 28.23
N GLU A 488 -7.39 -19.61 28.76
CA GLU A 488 -8.26 -18.82 29.63
C GLU A 488 -9.53 -18.38 28.88
N LEU A 489 -9.42 -17.90 27.63
CA LEU A 489 -10.58 -17.55 26.81
C LEU A 489 -11.48 -18.76 26.54
N ALA A 490 -10.90 -19.92 26.24
CA ALA A 490 -11.66 -21.15 26.03
C ALA A 490 -12.40 -21.60 27.30
N SER A 491 -11.86 -21.33 28.50
CA SER A 491 -12.55 -21.64 29.76
C SER A 491 -13.86 -20.87 29.96
N ARG A 492 -14.04 -19.76 29.21
CA ARG A 492 -15.25 -18.92 29.22
C ARG A 492 -16.34 -19.44 28.28
N LEU A 493 -16.04 -20.42 27.44
CA LEU A 493 -17.00 -20.99 26.48
C LEU A 493 -17.89 -22.03 27.13
N MET A 494 -19.16 -22.02 26.75
CA MET A 494 -20.10 -23.13 26.93
C MET A 494 -19.58 -24.39 26.23
N PRO A 495 -20.07 -25.59 26.61
CA PRO A 495 -19.81 -26.80 25.84
C PRO A 495 -20.17 -26.63 24.36
N ASN A 496 -19.25 -26.99 23.45
CA ASN A 496 -19.32 -26.77 22.00
C ASN A 496 -19.25 -25.31 21.54
N GLY A 497 -18.92 -24.37 22.43
CA GLY A 497 -18.64 -23.00 22.05
C GLY A 497 -17.35 -22.87 21.24
N ARG A 498 -17.22 -21.78 20.49
CA ARG A 498 -16.08 -21.53 19.59
C ARG A 498 -15.54 -20.12 19.71
N ILE A 499 -14.25 -19.96 19.42
CA ILE A 499 -13.59 -18.65 19.27
C ILE A 499 -13.39 -18.41 17.79
N MET A 500 -13.78 -17.23 17.30
CA MET A 500 -13.43 -16.73 15.97
C MET A 500 -12.61 -15.45 16.11
N VAL A 501 -11.47 -15.35 15.45
CA VAL A 501 -10.51 -14.26 15.66
C VAL A 501 -10.08 -13.64 14.33
N ASN A 502 -9.88 -12.32 14.34
CA ASN A 502 -9.08 -11.62 13.35
C ASN A 502 -7.59 -11.69 13.71
N CYS A 503 -6.82 -12.40 12.92
CA CYS A 503 -5.39 -12.65 13.13
C CYS A 503 -4.48 -11.65 12.40
N ALA A 504 -5.04 -10.61 11.77
CA ALA A 504 -4.33 -9.68 10.89
C ALA A 504 -3.71 -10.37 9.65
N GLY A 505 -2.86 -9.63 8.92
CA GLY A 505 -2.01 -10.17 7.85
C GLY A 505 -0.80 -10.97 8.38
N ILE A 506 0.09 -11.42 7.50
CA ILE A 506 1.35 -12.07 7.89
C ILE A 506 2.46 -11.02 7.98
N GLU A 507 3.04 -10.83 9.17
CA GLU A 507 4.28 -10.07 9.38
C GLU A 507 5.52 -10.94 9.06
N THR A 508 5.90 -11.12 7.78
CA THR A 508 7.14 -11.85 7.47
C THR A 508 8.38 -11.05 7.88
N GLU A 509 9.02 -11.37 8.99
CA GLU A 509 10.37 -10.86 9.32
C GLU A 509 11.35 -11.02 8.13
N LEU A 510 12.18 -9.99 7.95
CA LEU A 510 13.21 -9.90 6.92
C LEU A 510 14.29 -10.97 7.15
N GLN A 511 14.15 -12.14 6.51
CA GLN A 511 15.30 -12.96 6.14
C GLN A 511 15.12 -13.47 4.70
N ASN A 512 15.92 -12.89 3.80
CA ASN A 512 16.09 -13.27 2.39
C ASN A 512 14.87 -13.07 1.49
N GLY A 513 14.77 -11.84 0.97
CA GLY A 513 14.03 -11.40 -0.22
C GLY A 513 13.34 -12.48 -1.05
N LYS A 514 12.07 -12.70 -0.72
CA LYS A 514 10.88 -12.96 -1.58
C LYS A 514 9.80 -13.56 -0.66
N PRO A 515 8.60 -12.96 -0.53
CA PRO A 515 7.46 -13.71 -0.04
C PRO A 515 7.12 -14.72 -1.13
N GLN A 516 7.44 -15.99 -0.91
CA GLN A 516 6.87 -17.05 -1.71
C GLN A 516 5.36 -16.99 -1.44
N LEU A 517 4.57 -16.67 -2.48
CA LEU A 517 3.11 -16.67 -2.43
C LEU A 517 2.69 -18.14 -2.26
N LEU A 518 2.78 -18.63 -1.03
CA LEU A 518 2.34 -19.97 -0.66
C LEU A 518 0.82 -19.92 -0.69
N LEU A 519 0.26 -20.20 -1.86
CA LEU A 519 -1.14 -20.57 -2.09
C LEU A 519 -1.39 -22.02 -1.64
N ASP A 520 -0.53 -22.56 -0.77
CA ASP A 520 -0.70 -23.92 -0.27
C ASP A 520 -1.53 -23.93 1.02
N ASP A 521 -1.95 -25.12 1.41
CA ASP A 521 -2.79 -25.34 2.59
C ASP A 521 -2.06 -25.03 3.93
N SER A 522 -0.77 -24.67 3.88
CA SER A 522 0.07 -24.34 5.03
C SER A 522 0.16 -22.84 5.35
N ALA A 523 -0.37 -21.96 4.48
CA ALA A 523 -0.25 -20.50 4.63
C ALA A 523 -0.79 -19.95 5.96
N GLY A 524 -1.78 -20.63 6.58
CA GLY A 524 -2.27 -20.29 7.92
C GLY A 524 -1.17 -20.33 8.98
N MET A 525 -0.24 -21.29 8.89
CA MET A 525 0.86 -21.47 9.87
C MET A 525 1.96 -20.41 9.76
N LEU A 526 1.93 -19.57 8.71
CA LEU A 526 2.81 -18.41 8.57
C LEU A 526 2.34 -17.21 9.41
N ASN A 527 1.08 -17.18 9.84
CA ASN A 527 0.56 -16.16 10.73
C ASN A 527 0.85 -16.56 12.20
N SER A 528 1.49 -15.67 12.96
CA SER A 528 1.90 -15.94 14.34
C SER A 528 0.71 -16.27 15.25
N THR A 529 -0.38 -15.53 15.14
CA THR A 529 -1.60 -15.73 15.95
C THR A 529 -2.25 -17.09 15.64
N VAL A 530 -2.36 -17.46 14.36
CA VAL A 530 -2.87 -18.78 13.96
C VAL A 530 -1.99 -19.90 14.52
N LYS A 531 -0.66 -19.73 14.47
CA LYS A 531 0.29 -20.70 15.01
C LYS A 531 0.11 -20.88 16.53
N ILE A 532 0.05 -19.78 17.29
CA ILE A 532 -0.16 -19.82 18.75
C ILE A 532 -1.51 -20.46 19.09
N LEU A 533 -2.56 -20.19 18.31
CA LEU A 533 -3.85 -20.86 18.46
C LEU A 533 -3.74 -22.38 18.23
N SER A 534 -3.01 -22.81 17.20
CA SER A 534 -2.79 -24.23 16.92
C SER A 534 -1.98 -24.93 18.01
N GLU A 535 -1.05 -24.21 18.65
CA GLU A 535 -0.35 -24.71 19.84
C GLU A 535 -1.29 -24.83 21.05
N ALA A 536 -2.22 -23.89 21.23
CA ALA A 536 -3.22 -23.93 22.31
C ALA A 536 -4.29 -25.01 22.08
N PHE A 537 -4.70 -25.25 20.83
CA PHE A 537 -5.76 -26.19 20.47
C PHE A 537 -5.33 -27.14 19.34
N PRO A 538 -4.43 -28.10 19.61
CA PRO A 538 -3.92 -29.01 18.59
C PRO A 538 -5.02 -29.76 17.83
N GLY A 539 -4.99 -29.69 16.50
CA GLY A 539 -5.95 -30.34 15.61
C GLY A 539 -7.38 -29.77 15.65
N GLN A 540 -7.58 -28.61 16.29
CA GLN A 540 -8.90 -28.00 16.49
C GLN A 540 -9.00 -26.57 15.96
N VAL A 541 -7.98 -26.06 15.28
CA VAL A 541 -7.98 -24.73 14.69
C VAL A 541 -8.22 -24.84 13.20
N CYS A 542 -9.15 -24.03 12.71
CA CYS A 542 -9.37 -23.80 11.30
C CYS A 542 -8.95 -22.37 10.97
N TRP A 543 -8.56 -22.15 9.73
CA TRP A 543 -8.20 -20.84 9.24
C TRP A 543 -8.83 -20.56 7.88
N LYS A 544 -8.91 -19.27 7.56
CA LYS A 544 -9.28 -18.77 6.25
C LYS A 544 -8.54 -17.47 5.98
N ARG A 545 -8.26 -17.21 4.70
CA ARG A 545 -7.84 -15.90 4.20
C ARG A 545 -9.06 -15.23 3.54
N THR A 546 -9.38 -14.00 3.91
CA THR A 546 -10.35 -13.20 3.11
C THR A 546 -9.78 -12.88 1.73
N PRO A 547 -10.58 -12.63 0.69
CA PRO A 547 -10.05 -12.23 -0.62
C PRO A 547 -9.18 -10.98 -0.57
N ASP A 548 -8.38 -10.84 -1.62
CA ASP A 548 -7.62 -9.65 -1.98
C ASP A 548 -8.42 -8.38 -1.79
N SER A 549 -9.60 -8.26 -2.38
CA SER A 549 -10.47 -7.09 -2.28
C SER A 549 -10.98 -6.74 -0.86
N GLU A 550 -10.77 -7.61 0.13
CA GLU A 550 -11.40 -7.54 1.46
C GLU A 550 -10.40 -7.32 2.62
N GLY A 551 -9.16 -6.94 2.34
CA GLY A 551 -8.21 -6.54 3.37
C GLY A 551 -7.54 -7.66 4.16
N LEU A 552 -7.64 -8.89 3.66
CA LEU A 552 -6.53 -9.86 3.66
C LEU A 552 -6.33 -10.67 4.89
N ASN A 553 -7.12 -10.33 5.87
CA ASN A 553 -7.02 -10.84 7.19
C ASN A 553 -7.04 -12.36 7.14
N PHE A 554 -6.13 -12.93 7.92
CA PHE A 554 -6.27 -14.29 8.37
C PHE A 554 -7.32 -14.29 9.46
N LEU A 555 -8.29 -15.18 9.31
CA LEU A 555 -9.25 -15.48 10.34
C LEU A 555 -8.95 -16.88 10.86
N ALA A 556 -9.09 -17.08 12.17
CA ALA A 556 -9.03 -18.41 12.76
C ALA A 556 -10.30 -18.72 13.55
N LEU A 557 -10.62 -20.01 13.64
CA LEU A 557 -11.81 -20.57 14.27
C LEU A 557 -11.44 -21.83 15.06
N THR A 558 -11.85 -21.91 16.33
CA THR A 558 -11.62 -23.11 17.16
C THR A 558 -12.76 -24.13 17.07
N GLY A 559 -12.53 -25.34 17.59
CA GLY A 559 -13.52 -26.43 17.69
C GLY A 559 -13.55 -27.39 16.50
N GLY A 560 -12.47 -27.44 15.71
CA GLY A 560 -12.33 -28.30 14.53
C GLY A 560 -13.19 -27.85 13.35
N LEU A 561 -12.95 -28.44 12.17
CA LEU A 561 -13.64 -28.04 10.94
C LEU A 561 -15.12 -28.41 11.00
N PRO A 562 -16.06 -27.44 10.91
CA PRO A 562 -17.48 -27.74 10.85
C PRO A 562 -17.82 -28.53 9.57
N ASP A 563 -18.97 -29.20 9.55
CA ASP A 563 -19.54 -29.68 8.28
C ASP A 563 -19.85 -28.46 7.40
N LEU A 564 -19.03 -28.26 6.37
CA LEU A 564 -19.10 -27.09 5.50
C LEU A 564 -20.42 -27.03 4.71
N SER A 565 -21.03 -28.18 4.41
CA SER A 565 -22.30 -28.23 3.70
C SER A 565 -23.45 -27.84 4.62
N ASP A 566 -23.45 -28.36 5.85
CA ASP A 566 -24.42 -27.98 6.88
C ASP A 566 -24.29 -26.49 7.24
N TRP A 567 -23.06 -26.01 7.46
CA TRP A 567 -22.80 -24.59 7.75
C TRP A 567 -23.26 -23.69 6.61
N SER A 568 -22.90 -24.03 5.36
CA SER A 568 -23.32 -23.31 4.15
C SER A 568 -24.85 -23.25 4.01
N SER A 569 -25.58 -24.26 4.48
CA SER A 569 -27.05 -24.30 4.37
C SER A 569 -27.76 -23.42 5.41
N LYS A 570 -27.08 -23.06 6.49
CA LYS A 570 -27.65 -22.32 7.62
C LYS A 570 -27.31 -20.83 7.62
N VAL A 571 -26.32 -20.40 6.83
CA VAL A 571 -25.95 -18.99 6.67
C VAL A 571 -26.74 -18.32 5.53
N PRO A 572 -26.91 -16.99 5.54
CA PRO A 572 -27.44 -16.24 4.39
C PRO A 572 -26.71 -16.57 3.08
N VAL A 573 -27.42 -16.46 1.95
CA VAL A 573 -26.92 -16.81 0.60
C VAL A 573 -25.53 -16.23 0.30
N ARG A 574 -25.28 -14.99 0.74
CA ARG A 574 -24.00 -14.30 0.54
C ARG A 574 -22.81 -15.02 1.19
N PHE A 575 -23.04 -15.84 2.21
CA PHE A 575 -22.01 -16.61 2.91
C PHE A 575 -21.87 -18.06 2.44
N CYS A 576 -22.78 -18.61 1.62
CA CYS A 576 -22.79 -20.05 1.31
C CYS A 576 -21.45 -20.56 0.73
N GLU A 577 -20.87 -19.85 -0.23
CA GLU A 577 -19.56 -20.21 -0.79
C GLU A 577 -18.39 -19.74 0.09
N VAL A 578 -18.62 -18.69 0.86
CA VAL A 578 -17.63 -18.02 1.71
C VAL A 578 -17.20 -18.92 2.88
N VAL A 579 -18.15 -19.65 3.49
CA VAL A 579 -17.86 -20.57 4.61
C VAL A 579 -17.17 -21.86 4.16
N LYS A 580 -17.28 -22.25 2.89
CA LYS A 580 -16.60 -23.44 2.35
C LYS A 580 -15.08 -23.27 2.18
N GLN A 581 -14.58 -22.04 2.37
CA GLN A 581 -13.17 -21.72 2.22
C GLN A 581 -12.37 -21.92 3.51
N TRP A 582 -13.03 -22.25 4.64
CA TRP A 582 -12.36 -22.58 5.88
C TRP A 582 -11.64 -23.93 5.77
N LYS A 583 -10.41 -23.98 6.27
CA LYS A 583 -9.54 -25.17 6.22
C LYS A 583 -9.02 -25.49 7.62
N LEU A 584 -8.83 -26.77 7.92
CA LEU A 584 -8.18 -27.19 9.18
C LEU A 584 -6.69 -26.84 9.12
N CYS A 585 -6.11 -26.41 10.24
CA CYS A 585 -4.65 -26.35 10.39
C CYS A 585 -4.11 -27.77 10.52
N GLU A 586 -3.30 -28.20 9.55
CA GLU A 586 -2.59 -29.49 9.56
C GLU A 586 -1.26 -29.45 10.32
#